data_AF-A0A3A4T135-F1
#
_entry.id   AF-A0A3A4T135-F1
#
_cell.length_a   1.000
_cell.length_b   1.000
_cell.length_c   1.000
_cell.angle_alpha   90.00
_cell.angle_beta   90.00
_cell.angle_gamma   90.00
#
_symmetry.space_group_name_H-M   'P 1'
#
loop_
_entity.id
_entity.type
_entity.pdbx_description
1 polymer ?
#
loop_
_entity_poly.entity_id
_entity_poly.type
_entity_poly.pdbx_seq_one_letter_code
_entity_poly.pdbx_strand_id
1 'polypeptide(L)'
;MEKIKLNAQLLFSLSVFCLALSIGYFAFEIHQFLTGFPAILVQLEKTAREIRPVVDDIADTSRNILPISDNLVQVAEGMPAIIEEVRAIRESLPETLDKTIVLAMEIEKISQVLPDVLEEVRQTRQLIPDVLKTADDLNATIPLVLDEMKQYRKELPKVTQTIDEAAVSVQGFTKEMAAIRPLVPKVLTEVEKTRETIPGILEEVEKTRKAIPDMLDQAERIAAQGEEFGADASKGAVKGTVSGLVNLFNPMALSRQLQDLVLPGRKAQELTTEDLRLIRETAIEIVKNGTRGATMKWKNPESRNEGRISVVREFQDNGVACKEAREEIWHKTEKTHDFKVIFCLQADGSWARRGDPVSN
;
A
#
# COMPACT_ATOMS: atom_id res chain seq x y z
N MET A 1 16.61 126.37 -136.46
CA MET A 1 15.31 126.07 -135.81
C MET A 1 14.83 124.61 -136.00
N GLU A 2 15.49 123.77 -136.80
CA GLU A 2 15.10 122.36 -136.97
C GLU A 2 15.49 121.40 -135.83
N LYS A 3 16.67 121.57 -135.21
CA LYS A 3 17.16 120.64 -134.18
C LYS A 3 16.30 120.57 -132.91
N ILE A 4 15.56 121.63 -132.58
CA ILE A 4 14.72 121.70 -131.36
C ILE A 4 13.41 120.90 -131.55
N LYS A 5 12.82 120.91 -132.76
CA LYS A 5 11.60 120.12 -133.04
C LYS A 5 11.88 118.62 -133.00
N LEU A 6 13.04 118.18 -133.48
CA LEU A 6 13.43 116.77 -133.46
C LEU A 6 13.62 116.24 -132.03
N ASN A 7 14.26 117.02 -131.15
CA ASN A 7 14.49 116.63 -129.76
C ASN A 7 13.18 116.54 -128.95
N ALA A 8 12.23 117.46 -129.18
CA ALA A 8 10.93 117.41 -128.51
C ALA A 8 10.10 116.19 -128.92
N GLN A 9 10.11 115.82 -130.20
CA GLN A 9 9.46 114.59 -130.68
C GLN A 9 10.12 113.32 -130.13
N LEU A 10 11.46 113.31 -129.98
CA LEU A 10 12.19 112.19 -129.40
C LEU A 10 11.88 112.00 -127.90
N LEU A 11 11.81 113.09 -127.14
CA LEU A 11 11.44 113.05 -125.72
C LEU A 11 9.99 112.61 -125.50
N PHE A 12 9.07 113.06 -126.38
CA PHE A 12 7.67 112.64 -126.31
C PHE A 12 7.51 111.15 -126.60
N SER A 13 8.13 110.65 -127.68
CA SER A 13 8.10 109.21 -128.01
C SER A 13 8.76 108.35 -126.92
N LEU A 14 9.84 108.82 -126.31
CA LEU A 14 10.46 108.15 -125.15
C LEU A 14 9.52 108.11 -123.94
N SER A 15 8.82 109.21 -123.62
CA SER A 15 7.84 109.22 -122.51
C SER A 15 6.67 108.26 -122.75
N VAL A 16 6.18 108.18 -123.99
CA VAL A 16 5.12 107.23 -124.38
C VAL A 16 5.63 105.78 -124.26
N PHE A 17 6.88 105.53 -124.64
CA PHE A 17 7.51 104.22 -124.49
C PHE A 17 7.69 103.83 -123.01
N CYS A 18 8.16 104.75 -122.16
CA CYS A 18 8.28 104.53 -120.72
C CYS A 18 6.91 104.30 -120.06
N LEU A 19 5.88 105.02 -120.48
CA LEU A 19 4.50 104.82 -119.99
C LEU A 19 3.97 103.44 -120.42
N ALA A 20 4.20 103.03 -121.66
CA ALA A 20 3.82 101.71 -122.15
C ALA A 20 4.53 100.58 -121.38
N LEU A 21 5.83 100.73 -121.07
CA LEU A 21 6.56 99.80 -120.22
C LEU A 21 6.02 99.75 -118.79
N SER A 22 5.68 100.90 -118.21
CA SER A 22 5.10 100.96 -116.86
C SER A 22 3.72 100.30 -116.80
N ILE A 23 2.88 100.50 -117.81
CA ILE A 23 1.57 99.83 -117.91
C ILE A 23 1.75 98.32 -118.10
N GLY A 24 2.73 97.90 -118.92
CA GLY A 24 3.06 96.49 -119.11
C GLY A 24 3.55 95.82 -117.82
N TYR A 25 4.44 96.48 -117.07
CA TYR A 25 4.93 95.99 -115.78
C TYR A 25 3.80 95.90 -114.75
N PHE A 26 2.95 96.92 -114.67
CA PHE A 26 1.80 96.93 -113.76
C PHE A 26 0.77 95.83 -114.12
N ALA A 27 0.50 95.62 -115.41
CA ALA A 27 -0.36 94.55 -115.87
C ALA A 27 0.23 93.16 -115.55
N PHE A 28 1.55 93.01 -115.64
CA PHE A 28 2.25 91.79 -115.23
C PHE A 28 2.13 91.53 -113.73
N GLU A 29 2.31 92.55 -112.88
CA GLU A 29 2.12 92.40 -111.43
C GLU A 29 0.66 92.13 -111.06
N ILE A 30 -0.32 92.79 -111.70
CA ILE A 30 -1.74 92.48 -111.50
C ILE A 30 -2.02 91.02 -111.91
N HIS A 31 -1.46 90.56 -113.03
CA HIS A 31 -1.60 89.17 -113.43
C HIS A 31 -0.97 88.21 -112.40
N GLN A 32 0.22 88.53 -111.87
CA GLN A 32 0.88 87.73 -110.84
C GLN A 32 0.08 87.68 -109.53
N PHE A 33 -0.53 88.81 -109.14
CA PHE A 33 -1.41 88.87 -107.98
C PHE A 33 -2.71 88.07 -108.20
N LEU A 34 -3.37 88.27 -109.35
CA LEU A 34 -4.62 87.58 -109.71
C LEU A 34 -4.42 86.07 -109.88
N THR A 35 -3.24 85.63 -110.32
CA THR A 35 -2.90 84.19 -110.40
C THR A 35 -2.52 83.59 -109.04
N GLY A 36 -2.00 84.38 -108.10
CA GLY A 36 -1.71 83.94 -106.72
C GLY A 36 -2.92 83.93 -105.77
N PHE A 37 -3.94 84.74 -106.04
CA PHE A 37 -5.14 84.87 -105.19
C PHE A 37 -5.90 83.55 -104.94
N PRO A 38 -6.11 82.66 -105.94
CA PRO A 38 -6.75 81.36 -105.72
C PRO A 38 -6.00 80.48 -104.70
N ALA A 39 -4.66 80.53 -104.68
CA ALA A 39 -3.87 79.73 -103.75
C ALA A 39 -4.09 80.17 -102.28
N ILE A 40 -4.24 81.47 -102.05
CA ILE A 40 -4.55 82.03 -100.72
C ILE A 40 -5.96 81.63 -100.29
N LEU A 41 -6.94 81.68 -101.19
CA LEU A 41 -8.30 81.24 -100.88
C LEU A 41 -8.37 79.76 -100.52
N VAL A 42 -7.66 78.91 -101.26
CA VAL A 42 -7.57 77.46 -100.97
C VAL A 42 -6.86 77.20 -99.64
N GLN A 43 -5.80 77.95 -99.33
CA GLN A 43 -5.14 77.87 -98.02
C GLN A 43 -6.05 78.34 -96.89
N LEU A 44 -6.78 79.44 -97.08
CA LEU A 44 -7.73 79.95 -96.10
C LEU A 44 -8.86 78.94 -95.84
N GLU A 45 -9.36 78.29 -96.89
CA GLU A 45 -10.35 77.23 -96.79
C GLU A 45 -9.78 75.99 -96.07
N LYS A 46 -8.54 75.59 -96.38
CA LYS A 46 -7.86 74.47 -95.70
C LYS A 46 -7.67 74.77 -94.21
N THR A 47 -7.18 75.96 -93.87
CA THR A 47 -7.03 76.42 -92.48
C THR A 47 -8.38 76.47 -91.77
N ALA A 48 -9.43 76.99 -92.42
CA ALA A 48 -10.78 77.00 -91.83
C ALA A 48 -11.31 75.57 -91.59
N ARG A 49 -11.00 74.63 -92.49
CA ARG A 49 -11.38 73.21 -92.37
C ARG A 49 -10.60 72.48 -91.27
N GLU A 50 -9.35 72.87 -91.03
CA GLU A 50 -8.50 72.34 -89.94
C GLU A 50 -8.81 72.98 -88.58
N ILE A 51 -9.26 74.23 -88.53
CA ILE A 51 -9.67 74.91 -87.27
C ILE A 51 -10.98 74.32 -86.73
N ARG A 52 -11.90 73.92 -87.61
CA ARG A 52 -13.22 73.39 -87.19
C ARG A 52 -13.14 72.21 -86.20
N PRO A 53 -12.38 71.13 -86.45
CA PRO A 53 -12.24 70.04 -85.48
C PRO A 53 -11.57 70.50 -84.17
N VAL A 54 -10.64 71.45 -84.22
CA VAL A 54 -10.00 71.99 -83.00
C VAL A 54 -11.02 72.75 -82.13
N VAL A 55 -11.93 73.50 -82.75
CA VAL A 55 -13.02 74.19 -82.02
C VAL A 55 -14.00 73.18 -81.41
N ASP A 56 -14.33 72.12 -82.15
CA ASP A 56 -15.18 71.04 -81.65
C ASP A 56 -14.50 70.28 -80.50
N ASP A 57 -13.20 69.98 -80.60
CA ASP A 57 -12.39 69.34 -79.54
C ASP A 57 -12.30 70.21 -78.28
N ILE A 58 -12.18 71.54 -78.43
CA ILE A 58 -12.20 72.49 -77.30
C ILE A 58 -13.59 72.48 -76.64
N ALA A 59 -14.66 72.43 -77.43
CA ALA A 59 -16.02 72.35 -76.90
C ALA A 59 -16.28 71.03 -76.16
N ASP A 60 -15.73 69.92 -76.64
CA ASP A 60 -15.79 68.61 -75.98
C ASP A 60 -14.95 68.58 -74.70
N THR A 61 -13.75 69.15 -74.74
CA THR A 61 -12.90 69.30 -73.56
C THR A 61 -13.58 70.13 -72.48
N SER A 62 -14.19 71.27 -72.86
CA SER A 62 -14.95 72.12 -71.95
C SER A 62 -16.14 71.38 -71.34
N ARG A 63 -16.87 70.59 -72.13
CA ARG A 63 -17.97 69.74 -71.64
C ARG A 63 -17.49 68.68 -70.64
N ASN A 64 -16.31 68.11 -70.84
CA ASN A 64 -15.72 67.12 -69.93
C ASN A 64 -15.11 67.73 -68.66
N ILE A 65 -14.71 69.00 -68.68
CA ILE A 65 -14.19 69.71 -67.49
C ILE A 65 -15.29 69.89 -66.43
N LEU A 66 -16.53 70.15 -66.84
CA LEU A 66 -17.66 70.36 -65.92
C LEU A 66 -17.90 69.17 -64.96
N PRO A 67 -18.11 67.92 -65.44
CA PRO A 67 -18.29 66.78 -64.53
C PRO A 67 -17.05 66.47 -63.70
N ILE A 68 -15.84 66.76 -64.20
CA ILE A 68 -14.61 66.61 -63.41
C ILE A 68 -14.57 67.63 -62.27
N SER A 69 -14.97 68.87 -62.52
CA SER A 69 -15.09 69.92 -61.50
C SER A 69 -16.12 69.54 -60.44
N ASP A 70 -17.27 69.02 -60.84
CA ASP A 70 -18.32 68.58 -59.90
C ASP A 70 -17.84 67.41 -59.04
N ASN A 71 -17.14 66.43 -59.63
CA ASN A 71 -16.53 65.34 -58.88
C ASN A 71 -15.45 65.83 -57.91
N LEU A 72 -14.65 66.82 -58.29
CA LEU A 72 -13.65 67.44 -57.40
C LEU A 72 -14.31 68.14 -56.22
N VAL A 73 -15.45 68.81 -56.43
CA VAL A 73 -16.25 69.41 -55.35
C VAL A 73 -16.77 68.32 -54.42
N GLN A 74 -17.34 67.23 -54.95
CA GLN A 74 -17.81 66.11 -54.12
C GLN A 74 -16.68 65.45 -53.31
N VAL A 75 -15.48 65.30 -53.91
CA VAL A 75 -14.30 64.80 -53.20
C VAL A 75 -13.87 65.79 -52.10
N ALA A 76 -13.88 67.09 -52.39
CA ALA A 76 -13.55 68.12 -51.41
C ALA A 76 -14.57 68.19 -50.26
N GLU A 77 -15.86 67.97 -50.53
CA GLU A 77 -16.93 67.89 -49.54
C GLU A 77 -16.84 66.63 -48.67
N GLY A 78 -16.39 65.50 -49.22
CA GLY A 78 -16.19 64.26 -48.48
C GLY A 78 -14.91 64.23 -47.63
N MET A 79 -13.92 65.06 -47.95
CA MET A 79 -12.62 65.05 -47.30
C MET A 79 -12.66 65.39 -45.79
N PRO A 80 -13.46 66.37 -45.31
CA PRO A 80 -13.64 66.61 -43.88
C PRO A 80 -14.15 65.40 -43.10
N ALA A 81 -15.12 64.65 -43.64
CA ALA A 81 -15.66 63.47 -42.97
C ALA A 81 -14.59 62.39 -42.81
N ILE A 82 -13.81 62.13 -43.87
CA ILE A 82 -12.67 61.20 -43.81
C ILE A 82 -11.62 61.65 -42.79
N ILE A 83 -11.34 62.95 -42.71
CA ILE A 83 -10.38 63.50 -41.73
C ILE A 83 -10.87 63.30 -40.29
N GLU A 84 -12.17 63.47 -40.02
CA GLU A 84 -12.75 63.23 -38.69
C GLU A 84 -12.75 61.73 -38.33
N GLU A 85 -13.07 60.84 -39.28
CA GLU A 85 -12.97 59.39 -39.06
C GLU A 85 -11.52 58.96 -38.75
N VAL A 86 -10.55 59.45 -39.53
CA VAL A 86 -9.13 59.19 -39.29
C VAL A 86 -8.69 59.75 -37.93
N ARG A 87 -9.21 60.90 -37.51
CA ARG A 87 -8.94 61.45 -36.17
C ARG A 87 -9.51 60.57 -35.07
N ALA A 88 -10.78 60.15 -35.18
CA ALA A 88 -11.42 59.27 -34.21
C ALA A 88 -10.70 57.91 -34.08
N ILE A 89 -10.25 57.35 -35.21
CA ILE A 89 -9.41 56.15 -35.22
C ILE A 89 -8.08 56.41 -34.51
N ARG A 90 -7.41 57.53 -34.83
CA ARG A 90 -6.14 57.91 -34.19
C ARG A 90 -6.28 58.13 -32.68
N GLU A 91 -7.40 58.64 -32.22
CA GLU A 91 -7.67 58.87 -30.79
C GLU A 91 -7.98 57.58 -30.03
N SER A 92 -8.65 56.61 -30.67
CA SER A 92 -8.98 55.30 -30.06
C SER A 92 -7.87 54.25 -30.18
N LEU A 93 -6.91 54.45 -31.09
CA LEU A 93 -5.80 53.53 -31.31
C LEU A 93 -4.89 53.35 -30.08
N PRO A 94 -4.48 54.40 -29.33
CA PRO A 94 -3.68 54.26 -28.12
C PRO A 94 -4.39 53.42 -27.05
N GLU A 95 -5.67 53.67 -26.79
CA GLU A 95 -6.44 52.90 -25.80
C GLU A 95 -6.52 51.41 -26.20
N THR A 96 -6.72 51.14 -27.48
CA THR A 96 -6.75 49.76 -28.00
C THR A 96 -5.38 49.09 -27.88
N LEU A 97 -4.30 49.83 -28.12
CA LEU A 97 -2.93 49.35 -27.98
C LEU A 97 -2.60 49.05 -26.51
N ASP A 98 -2.96 49.93 -25.59
CA ASP A 98 -2.76 49.75 -24.14
C ASP A 98 -3.51 48.52 -23.63
N LYS A 99 -4.78 48.34 -24.03
CA LYS A 99 -5.55 47.13 -23.72
C LYS A 99 -4.87 45.86 -24.25
N THR A 100 -4.33 45.91 -25.46
CA THR A 100 -3.63 44.78 -26.07
C THR A 100 -2.35 44.43 -25.29
N ILE A 101 -1.61 45.43 -24.81
CA ILE A 101 -0.42 45.24 -23.97
C ILE A 101 -0.80 44.59 -22.64
N VAL A 102 -1.85 45.08 -21.97
CA VAL A 102 -2.32 44.51 -20.70
C VAL A 102 -2.75 43.04 -20.87
N LEU A 103 -3.52 42.73 -21.92
CA LEU A 103 -3.92 41.36 -22.23
C LEU A 103 -2.71 40.46 -22.50
N ALA A 104 -1.69 40.94 -23.22
CA ALA A 104 -0.47 40.18 -23.46
C ALA A 104 0.27 39.84 -22.15
N MET A 105 0.35 40.80 -21.22
CA MET A 105 0.94 40.58 -19.89
C MET A 105 0.14 39.58 -19.06
N GLU A 106 -1.19 39.58 -19.14
CA GLU A 106 -2.03 38.60 -18.46
C GLU A 106 -1.87 37.20 -19.04
N ILE A 107 -1.82 37.08 -20.37
CA ILE A 107 -1.54 35.80 -21.05
C ILE A 107 -0.17 35.26 -20.66
N GLU A 108 0.84 36.12 -20.52
CA GLU A 108 2.17 35.70 -20.05
C GLU A 108 2.11 35.16 -18.63
N LYS A 109 1.42 35.84 -17.70
CA LYS A 109 1.21 35.35 -16.33
C LYS A 109 0.50 34.00 -16.30
N ILE A 110 -0.55 33.83 -17.10
CA ILE A 110 -1.26 32.55 -17.23
C ILE A 110 -0.31 31.47 -17.75
N SER A 111 0.49 31.79 -18.77
CA SER A 111 1.43 30.85 -19.38
C SER A 111 2.56 30.45 -18.42
N GLN A 112 2.96 31.31 -17.49
CA GLN A 112 3.94 31.01 -16.45
C GLN A 112 3.38 30.08 -15.36
N VAL A 113 2.12 30.23 -14.97
CA VAL A 113 1.50 29.44 -13.88
C VAL A 113 0.89 28.13 -14.37
N LEU A 114 0.48 28.06 -15.64
CA LEU A 114 -0.16 26.88 -16.21
C LEU A 114 0.67 25.58 -16.08
N PRO A 115 2.00 25.58 -16.26
CA PRO A 115 2.82 24.38 -16.05
C PRO A 115 2.74 23.83 -14.62
N ASP A 116 2.77 24.71 -13.60
CA ASP A 116 2.71 24.30 -12.20
C ASP A 116 1.35 23.67 -11.87
N VAL A 117 0.26 24.29 -12.32
CA VAL A 117 -1.11 23.73 -12.18
C VAL A 117 -1.22 22.37 -12.88
N LEU A 118 -0.64 22.23 -14.08
CA LEU A 118 -0.65 20.95 -14.80
C LEU A 118 0.15 19.87 -14.07
N GLU A 119 1.28 20.22 -13.45
CA GLU A 119 2.06 19.27 -12.66
C GLU A 119 1.34 18.88 -11.36
N GLU A 120 0.69 19.81 -10.66
CA GLU A 120 -0.16 19.50 -9.50
C GLU A 120 -1.30 18.55 -9.86
N VAL A 121 -1.97 18.78 -11.00
CA VAL A 121 -3.01 17.88 -11.52
C VAL A 121 -2.41 16.51 -11.86
N ARG A 122 -1.19 16.46 -12.41
CA ARG A 122 -0.49 15.20 -12.73
C ARG A 122 -0.15 14.42 -11.47
N GLN A 123 0.39 15.09 -10.45
CA GLN A 123 0.70 14.50 -9.15
C GLN A 123 -0.57 13.99 -8.47
N THR A 124 -1.63 14.78 -8.44
CA THR A 124 -2.93 14.37 -7.90
C THR A 124 -3.46 13.14 -8.61
N ARG A 125 -3.38 13.08 -9.95
CA ARG A 125 -3.79 11.91 -10.74
C ARG A 125 -2.96 10.65 -10.44
N GLN A 126 -1.68 10.80 -10.09
CA GLN A 126 -0.83 9.66 -9.70
C GLN A 126 -1.17 9.11 -8.32
N LEU A 127 -1.70 9.92 -7.43
CA LEU A 127 -2.11 9.49 -6.08
C LEU A 127 -3.47 8.78 -6.06
N ILE A 128 -4.35 9.06 -7.02
CA ILE A 128 -5.71 8.48 -7.08
C ILE A 128 -5.68 6.94 -7.06
N PRO A 129 -4.86 6.23 -7.87
CA PRO A 129 -4.80 4.76 -7.83
C PRO A 129 -4.44 4.20 -6.45
N ASP A 130 -3.51 4.82 -5.74
CA ASP A 130 -3.06 4.35 -4.41
C ASP A 130 -4.15 4.55 -3.35
N VAL A 131 -4.86 5.69 -3.41
CA VAL A 131 -6.01 5.96 -2.53
C VAL A 131 -7.14 4.95 -2.81
N LEU A 132 -7.43 4.66 -4.08
CA LEU A 132 -8.43 3.66 -4.46
C LEU A 132 -8.05 2.26 -3.99
N LYS A 133 -6.79 1.86 -4.19
CA LYS A 133 -6.28 0.58 -3.69
C LYS A 133 -6.42 0.47 -2.18
N THR A 134 -6.07 1.53 -1.45
CA THR A 134 -6.21 1.57 0.01
C THR A 134 -7.68 1.43 0.42
N ALA A 135 -8.60 2.07 -0.29
CA ALA A 135 -10.04 1.94 -0.04
C ALA A 135 -10.54 0.51 -0.31
N ASP A 136 -10.07 -0.14 -1.37
CA ASP A 136 -10.37 -1.53 -1.69
C ASP A 136 -9.84 -2.49 -0.62
N ASP A 137 -8.59 -2.29 -0.18
CA ASP A 137 -7.97 -3.08 0.90
C ASP A 137 -8.74 -2.91 2.23
N LEU A 138 -9.19 -1.69 2.54
CA LEU A 138 -10.04 -1.43 3.70
C LEU A 138 -11.39 -2.15 3.58
N ASN A 139 -12.04 -2.05 2.42
CA ASN A 139 -13.31 -2.72 2.15
C ASN A 139 -13.19 -4.24 2.24
N ALA A 140 -12.06 -4.81 1.84
CA ALA A 140 -11.78 -6.24 2.01
C ALA A 140 -11.51 -6.64 3.47
N THR A 141 -10.92 -5.75 4.27
CA THR A 141 -10.54 -6.03 5.66
C THR A 141 -11.72 -5.87 6.64
N ILE A 142 -12.61 -4.90 6.42
CA ILE A 142 -13.81 -4.68 7.24
C ILE A 142 -14.60 -5.97 7.51
N PRO A 143 -14.98 -6.80 6.53
CA PRO A 143 -15.74 -8.03 6.78
C PRO A 143 -14.97 -9.06 7.60
N LEU A 144 -13.63 -9.13 7.49
CA LEU A 144 -12.81 -10.02 8.30
C LEU A 144 -12.84 -9.63 9.78
N VAL A 145 -12.66 -8.34 10.07
CA VAL A 145 -12.76 -7.81 11.44
C VAL A 145 -14.17 -8.01 12.00
N LEU A 146 -15.20 -7.79 11.18
CA LEU A 146 -16.58 -8.04 11.59
C LEU A 146 -16.84 -9.53 11.90
N ASP A 147 -16.24 -10.46 11.16
CA ASP A 147 -16.35 -11.89 11.45
C ASP A 147 -15.61 -12.26 12.74
N GLU A 148 -14.39 -11.76 12.93
CA GLU A 148 -13.63 -11.97 14.17
C GLU A 148 -14.40 -11.42 15.39
N MET A 149 -15.00 -10.23 15.28
CA MET A 149 -15.85 -9.67 16.33
C MET A 149 -17.08 -10.56 16.62
N LYS A 150 -17.67 -11.19 15.60
CA LYS A 150 -18.77 -12.15 15.79
C LYS A 150 -18.28 -13.40 16.54
N GLN A 151 -17.07 -13.87 16.25
CA GLN A 151 -16.46 -15.01 16.95
C GLN A 151 -16.22 -14.67 18.42
N TYR A 152 -15.59 -13.54 18.73
CA TYR A 152 -15.42 -13.09 20.13
C TYR A 152 -16.75 -12.95 20.87
N ARG A 153 -17.79 -12.40 20.22
CA ARG A 153 -19.13 -12.31 20.83
C ARG A 153 -19.75 -13.69 21.12
N LYS A 154 -19.41 -14.73 20.36
CA LYS A 154 -19.86 -16.11 20.62
C LYS A 154 -19.08 -16.77 21.78
N GLU A 155 -17.82 -16.39 21.97
CA GLU A 155 -16.95 -16.98 23.00
C GLU A 155 -17.09 -16.30 24.36
N LEU A 156 -17.38 -14.99 24.38
CA LEU A 156 -17.60 -14.20 25.58
C LEU A 156 -18.54 -14.87 26.60
N PRO A 157 -19.73 -15.39 26.20
CA PRO A 157 -20.63 -16.10 27.10
C PRO A 157 -20.01 -17.32 27.78
N LYS A 158 -19.11 -18.06 27.10
CA LYS A 158 -18.44 -19.24 27.67
C LYS A 158 -17.42 -18.82 28.73
N VAL A 159 -16.69 -17.75 28.47
CA VAL A 159 -15.75 -17.17 29.43
C VAL A 159 -16.50 -16.68 30.67
N THR A 160 -17.61 -15.94 30.50
CA THR A 160 -18.43 -15.50 31.64
C THR A 160 -18.99 -16.68 32.43
N GLN A 161 -19.46 -17.74 31.76
CA GLN A 161 -19.93 -18.94 32.43
C GLN A 161 -18.81 -19.63 33.23
N THR A 162 -17.61 -19.73 32.66
CA THR A 162 -16.46 -20.34 33.35
C THR A 162 -16.07 -19.54 34.59
N ILE A 163 -16.16 -18.20 34.52
CA ILE A 163 -15.93 -17.32 35.67
C ILE A 163 -16.99 -17.57 36.75
N ASP A 164 -18.26 -17.68 36.38
CA ASP A 164 -19.35 -17.95 37.32
C ASP A 164 -19.16 -19.31 38.02
N GLU A 165 -18.83 -20.35 37.25
CA GLU A 165 -18.54 -21.70 37.78
C GLU A 165 -17.33 -21.70 38.72
N ALA A 166 -16.25 -21.01 38.34
CA ALA A 166 -15.08 -20.85 39.19
C ALA A 166 -15.42 -20.11 40.50
N ALA A 167 -16.25 -19.07 40.43
CA ALA A 167 -16.71 -18.33 41.61
C ALA A 167 -17.50 -19.23 42.57
N VAL A 168 -18.39 -20.08 42.05
CA VAL A 168 -19.13 -21.08 42.85
C VAL A 168 -18.18 -22.09 43.50
N SER A 169 -17.20 -22.60 42.75
CA SER A 169 -16.21 -23.56 43.28
C SER A 169 -15.36 -22.95 44.40
N VAL A 170 -14.87 -21.73 44.23
CA VAL A 170 -14.11 -21.00 45.26
C VAL A 170 -14.94 -20.79 46.52
N GLN A 171 -16.22 -20.44 46.39
CA GLN A 171 -17.13 -20.36 47.54
C GLN A 171 -17.31 -21.72 48.23
N GLY A 172 -17.43 -22.81 47.47
CA GLY A 172 -17.48 -24.17 47.98
C GLY A 172 -16.25 -24.54 48.81
N PHE A 173 -15.06 -24.37 48.24
CA PHE A 173 -13.78 -24.60 48.93
C PHE A 173 -13.65 -23.74 50.20
N THR A 174 -14.10 -22.48 50.14
CA THR A 174 -14.09 -21.57 51.30
C THR A 174 -14.97 -22.11 52.44
N LYS A 175 -16.16 -22.65 52.12
CA LYS A 175 -17.05 -23.29 53.11
C LYS A 175 -16.43 -24.55 53.70
N GLU A 176 -15.84 -25.41 52.88
CA GLU A 176 -15.16 -26.63 53.34
C GLU A 176 -13.99 -26.30 54.25
N MET A 177 -13.15 -25.33 53.88
CA MET A 177 -12.05 -24.87 54.72
C MET A 177 -12.52 -24.26 56.05
N ALA A 178 -13.62 -23.51 56.03
CA ALA A 178 -14.23 -23.02 57.27
C ALA A 178 -14.69 -24.16 58.19
N ALA A 179 -15.19 -25.28 57.63
CA ALA A 179 -15.59 -26.46 58.37
C ALA A 179 -14.40 -27.30 58.88
N ILE A 180 -13.29 -27.37 58.13
CA ILE A 180 -12.07 -28.10 58.50
C ILE A 180 -11.26 -27.36 59.58
N ARG A 181 -11.22 -26.02 59.53
CA ARG A 181 -10.44 -25.19 60.45
C ARG A 181 -10.61 -25.54 61.94
N PRO A 182 -11.82 -25.78 62.49
CA PRO A 182 -11.99 -26.18 63.89
C PRO A 182 -11.66 -27.67 64.16
N LEU A 183 -11.57 -28.53 63.14
CA LEU A 183 -11.24 -29.95 63.31
C LEU A 183 -9.74 -30.17 63.52
N VAL A 184 -8.89 -29.39 62.86
CA VAL A 184 -7.42 -29.47 63.00
C VAL A 184 -6.97 -29.43 64.48
N PRO A 185 -7.34 -28.44 65.30
CA PRO A 185 -6.94 -28.43 66.71
C PRO A 185 -7.52 -29.62 67.49
N LYS A 186 -8.75 -30.07 67.19
CA LYS A 186 -9.35 -31.25 67.85
C LYS A 186 -8.57 -32.53 67.58
N VAL A 187 -8.18 -32.75 66.32
CA VAL A 187 -7.36 -33.90 65.93
C VAL A 187 -5.99 -33.82 66.61
N LEU A 188 -5.38 -32.64 66.68
CA LEU A 188 -4.12 -32.45 67.40
C LEU A 188 -4.25 -32.80 68.88
N THR A 189 -5.32 -32.39 69.55
CA THR A 189 -5.60 -32.76 70.95
C THR A 189 -5.78 -34.26 71.12
N GLU A 190 -6.51 -34.94 70.24
CA GLU A 190 -6.69 -36.40 70.32
C GLU A 190 -5.39 -37.17 70.03
N VAL A 191 -4.57 -36.70 69.10
CA VAL A 191 -3.22 -37.23 68.84
C VAL A 191 -2.33 -37.07 70.08
N GLU A 192 -2.40 -35.93 70.76
CA GLU A 192 -1.65 -35.67 71.99
C GLU A 192 -2.07 -36.62 73.12
N LYS A 193 -3.39 -36.78 73.38
CA LYS A 193 -3.91 -37.78 74.33
C LYS A 193 -3.48 -39.21 73.98
N THR A 194 -3.53 -39.58 72.70
CA THR A 194 -3.08 -40.90 72.24
C THR A 194 -1.59 -41.10 72.50
N ARG A 195 -0.78 -40.04 72.31
CA ARG A 195 0.65 -40.06 72.61
C ARG A 195 0.94 -40.25 74.10
N GLU A 196 0.11 -39.71 74.97
CA GLU A 196 0.20 -39.90 76.44
C GLU A 196 -0.15 -41.33 76.87
N THR A 197 -1.03 -42.04 76.17
CA THR A 197 -1.43 -43.41 76.52
C THR A 197 -0.47 -44.48 75.98
N ILE A 198 0.27 -44.18 74.91
CA ILE A 198 1.24 -45.11 74.30
C ILE A 198 2.25 -45.66 75.32
N PRO A 199 2.90 -44.86 76.19
CA PRO A 199 3.81 -45.38 77.21
C PRO A 199 3.17 -46.42 78.13
N GLY A 200 1.94 -46.18 78.60
CA GLY A 200 1.23 -47.12 79.47
C GLY A 200 0.87 -48.43 78.76
N ILE A 201 0.47 -48.36 77.48
CA ILE A 201 0.23 -49.55 76.65
C ILE A 201 1.54 -50.31 76.41
N LEU A 202 2.65 -49.61 76.13
CA LEU A 202 3.96 -50.24 75.95
C LEU A 202 4.44 -50.94 77.23
N GLU A 203 4.20 -50.35 78.39
CA GLU A 203 4.48 -50.98 79.69
C GLU A 203 3.63 -52.24 79.92
N GLU A 204 2.33 -52.18 79.60
CA GLU A 204 1.43 -53.33 79.73
C GLU A 204 1.77 -54.45 78.74
N VAL A 205 2.16 -54.10 77.51
CA VAL A 205 2.68 -55.04 76.52
C VAL A 205 4.00 -55.65 76.99
N GLU A 206 4.88 -54.90 77.66
CA GLU A 206 6.11 -55.43 78.25
C GLU A 206 5.81 -56.42 79.38
N LYS A 207 4.87 -56.09 80.28
CA LYS A 207 4.40 -57.02 81.34
C LYS A 207 3.80 -58.28 80.74
N THR A 208 2.93 -58.14 79.75
CA THR A 208 2.33 -59.28 79.03
C THR A 208 3.41 -60.12 78.36
N ARG A 209 4.39 -59.49 77.70
CA ARG A 209 5.54 -60.19 77.08
C ARG A 209 6.38 -60.96 78.08
N LYS A 210 6.54 -60.46 79.30
CA LYS A 210 7.23 -61.16 80.40
C LYS A 210 6.39 -62.31 80.98
N ALA A 211 5.07 -62.18 81.01
CA ALA A 211 4.15 -63.20 81.52
C ALA A 211 3.84 -64.32 80.51
N ILE A 212 3.95 -64.04 79.20
CA ILE A 212 3.71 -65.03 78.14
C ILE A 212 4.58 -66.28 78.29
N PRO A 213 5.91 -66.21 78.54
CA PRO A 213 6.73 -67.40 78.81
C PRO A 213 6.18 -68.27 79.94
N ASP A 214 5.83 -67.69 81.08
CA ASP A 214 5.30 -68.45 82.23
C ASP A 214 3.94 -69.11 81.90
N MET A 215 3.09 -68.39 81.15
CA MET A 215 1.82 -68.92 80.66
C MET A 215 2.00 -69.98 79.57
N LEU A 216 3.00 -69.84 78.70
CA LEU A 216 3.36 -70.83 77.69
C LEU A 216 3.94 -72.08 78.35
N ASP A 217 4.80 -71.95 79.37
CA ASP A 217 5.28 -73.06 80.19
C ASP A 217 4.12 -73.76 80.93
N GLN A 218 3.11 -73.00 81.37
CA GLN A 218 1.90 -73.55 81.96
C GLN A 218 1.03 -74.26 80.90
N ALA A 219 0.87 -73.68 79.72
CA ALA A 219 0.16 -74.27 78.60
C ALA A 219 0.88 -75.50 78.05
N GLU A 220 2.21 -75.53 78.03
CA GLU A 220 3.04 -76.69 77.68
C GLU A 220 2.92 -77.79 78.73
N ARG A 221 2.81 -77.46 80.02
CA ARG A 221 2.49 -78.44 81.07
C ARG A 221 1.09 -79.02 80.92
N ILE A 222 0.10 -78.20 80.58
CA ILE A 222 -1.28 -78.64 80.28
C ILE A 222 -1.31 -79.44 78.97
N ALA A 223 -0.54 -79.05 77.97
CA ALA A 223 -0.42 -79.72 76.68
C ALA A 223 0.34 -81.04 76.82
N ALA A 224 1.35 -81.15 77.68
CA ALA A 224 2.02 -82.40 78.04
C ALA A 224 1.07 -83.35 78.79
N GLN A 225 0.21 -82.82 79.67
CA GLN A 225 -0.92 -83.57 80.24
C GLN A 225 -1.99 -83.92 79.19
N GLY A 226 -2.13 -83.11 78.15
CA GLY A 226 -2.97 -83.37 76.98
C GLY A 226 -2.33 -84.30 75.95
N GLU A 227 -1.01 -84.45 75.94
CA GLU A 227 -0.22 -85.33 75.05
C GLU A 227 -0.33 -86.79 75.50
N GLU A 228 -0.59 -87.02 76.79
CA GLU A 228 -1.07 -88.31 77.31
C GLU A 228 -2.49 -88.66 76.77
N PHE A 229 -3.26 -87.67 76.32
CA PHE A 229 -4.62 -87.81 75.78
C PHE A 229 -4.77 -87.53 74.27
N GLY A 230 -3.70 -87.11 73.58
CA GLY A 230 -3.76 -86.47 72.25
C GLY A 230 -2.78 -87.03 71.22
N ALA A 231 -2.22 -88.21 71.47
CA ALA A 231 -1.22 -88.85 70.62
C ALA A 231 -1.72 -89.30 69.21
N ASP A 232 -3.00 -89.06 68.86
CA ASP A 232 -3.60 -89.61 67.63
C ASP A 232 -4.17 -88.58 66.62
N ALA A 233 -4.01 -87.28 66.81
CA ALA A 233 -4.61 -86.30 65.90
C ALA A 233 -3.62 -85.25 65.37
N SER A 234 -3.21 -85.46 64.12
CA SER A 234 -2.79 -84.42 63.14
C SER A 234 -1.28 -84.22 62.92
N LYS A 235 -0.62 -85.22 62.32
CA LYS A 235 0.53 -85.01 61.43
C LYS A 235 0.05 -84.46 60.08
N GLY A 236 0.56 -83.31 59.65
CA GLY A 236 0.42 -82.82 58.26
C GLY A 236 0.40 -81.29 58.17
N ALA A 237 1.56 -80.62 58.21
CA ALA A 237 2.37 -80.27 57.04
C ALA A 237 1.68 -79.30 56.05
N VAL A 238 1.88 -77.99 56.23
CA VAL A 238 1.87 -77.04 55.10
C VAL A 238 3.08 -76.13 55.20
N LYS A 239 4.05 -76.43 54.33
CA LYS A 239 5.34 -75.77 54.17
C LYS A 239 5.13 -74.54 53.27
N GLY A 240 5.08 -73.36 53.86
CA GLY A 240 5.13 -72.10 53.12
C GLY A 240 6.55 -71.77 52.67
N THR A 241 6.72 -71.26 51.45
CA THR A 241 7.83 -70.39 51.03
C THR A 241 7.37 -69.60 49.81
N VAL A 242 6.99 -68.33 50.02
CA VAL A 242 6.88 -67.32 48.96
C VAL A 242 8.03 -66.33 49.19
N SER A 243 9.15 -66.56 48.50
CA SER A 243 10.11 -65.51 48.15
C SER A 243 9.46 -64.66 47.06
N GLY A 244 9.42 -63.34 47.06
CA GLY A 244 10.35 -62.37 47.63
C GLY A 244 10.71 -61.40 46.50
N LEU A 245 10.41 -60.10 46.70
CA LEU A 245 10.81 -58.92 45.91
C LEU A 245 10.01 -58.58 44.63
N VAL A 246 8.80 -58.06 44.82
CA VAL A 246 8.21 -57.07 43.91
C VAL A 246 7.76 -55.90 44.79
N ASN A 247 8.63 -54.92 44.99
CA ASN A 247 8.26 -53.63 45.57
C ASN A 247 9.38 -52.63 45.34
N LEU A 248 9.38 -52.02 44.16
CA LEU A 248 9.95 -50.72 43.85
C LEU A 248 9.35 -50.39 42.48
N PHE A 249 8.17 -49.77 42.44
CA PHE A 249 7.62 -48.93 41.35
C PHE A 249 6.13 -48.80 41.63
N ASN A 250 5.75 -47.75 42.36
CA ASN A 250 4.36 -47.37 42.54
C ASN A 250 3.85 -46.74 41.23
N PRO A 251 2.97 -47.40 40.45
CA PRO A 251 2.58 -46.95 39.11
C PRO A 251 1.71 -45.67 39.13
N MET A 252 1.13 -45.32 40.27
CA MET A 252 0.09 -44.27 40.33
C MET A 252 0.63 -42.85 40.55
N ALA A 253 1.89 -42.67 40.94
CA ALA A 253 2.50 -41.34 41.12
C ALA A 253 3.24 -40.82 39.87
N LEU A 254 3.47 -41.67 38.87
CA LEU A 254 4.38 -41.37 37.76
C LEU A 254 3.71 -40.63 36.60
N SER A 255 2.40 -40.81 36.38
CA SER A 255 1.72 -40.37 35.14
C SER A 255 1.68 -38.84 34.97
N ARG A 256 1.36 -38.08 36.03
CA ARG A 256 1.28 -36.60 35.94
C ARG A 256 2.66 -35.94 35.80
N GLN A 257 3.65 -36.41 36.57
CA GLN A 257 5.04 -35.91 36.46
C GLN A 257 5.69 -36.26 35.11
N LEU A 258 5.38 -37.44 34.53
CA LEU A 258 5.78 -37.78 33.16
C LEU A 258 5.10 -36.90 32.12
N GLN A 259 3.81 -36.67 32.30
CA GLN A 259 2.97 -35.94 31.35
C GLN A 259 3.38 -34.47 31.23
N ASP A 260 3.65 -33.77 32.33
CA ASP A 260 4.06 -32.36 32.30
C ASP A 260 5.47 -32.16 31.70
N LEU A 261 6.33 -33.18 31.84
CA LEU A 261 7.67 -33.19 31.25
C LEU A 261 7.59 -33.26 29.72
N VAL A 262 6.68 -34.09 29.20
CA VAL A 262 6.54 -34.44 27.78
C VAL A 262 5.56 -33.53 27.03
N LEU A 263 4.47 -33.07 27.65
CA LEU A 263 3.39 -32.31 27.01
C LEU A 263 3.05 -31.04 27.81
N PRO A 264 3.81 -29.94 27.67
CA PRO A 264 3.52 -28.72 28.42
C PRO A 264 2.16 -28.12 28.05
N GLY A 265 1.24 -28.11 29.01
CA GLY A 265 -0.04 -27.42 28.90
C GLY A 265 -1.03 -28.05 27.90
N ARG A 266 -0.81 -29.29 27.47
CA ARG A 266 -1.74 -30.03 26.60
C ARG A 266 -2.27 -31.28 27.31
N LYS A 267 -3.58 -31.55 27.16
CA LYS A 267 -4.19 -32.76 27.73
C LYS A 267 -3.63 -33.99 27.01
N ALA A 268 -2.99 -34.90 27.74
CA ALA A 268 -2.53 -36.20 27.21
C ALA A 268 -3.68 -37.21 27.11
N GLN A 269 -4.85 -36.78 26.63
CA GLN A 269 -6.05 -37.62 26.63
C GLN A 269 -5.92 -38.90 25.78
N GLU A 270 -4.80 -39.10 25.10
CA GLU A 270 -4.62 -40.14 24.08
C GLU A 270 -3.26 -40.88 24.18
N LEU A 271 -2.44 -40.61 25.21
CA LEU A 271 -1.16 -41.30 25.44
C LEU A 271 -1.22 -42.20 26.67
N THR A 272 -0.77 -43.44 26.50
CA THR A 272 -0.58 -44.41 27.59
C THR A 272 0.69 -44.11 28.39
N THR A 273 0.82 -44.70 29.58
CA THR A 273 2.04 -44.59 30.38
C THR A 273 3.27 -45.09 29.62
N GLU A 274 3.11 -46.14 28.82
CA GLU A 274 4.18 -46.69 27.99
C GLU A 274 4.57 -45.76 26.84
N ASP A 275 3.61 -45.06 26.23
CA ASP A 275 3.91 -44.02 25.24
C ASP A 275 4.78 -42.92 25.84
N LEU A 276 4.43 -42.45 27.04
CA LEU A 276 5.20 -41.42 27.75
C LEU A 276 6.62 -41.87 28.10
N ARG A 277 6.80 -43.16 28.44
CA ARG A 277 8.12 -43.75 28.70
C ARG A 277 8.98 -43.76 27.42
N LEU A 278 8.44 -44.25 26.32
CA LEU A 278 9.12 -44.32 25.02
C LEU A 278 9.52 -42.93 24.51
N ILE A 279 8.62 -41.95 24.65
CA ILE A 279 8.91 -40.54 24.32
C ILE A 279 10.09 -40.03 25.14
N ARG A 280 10.04 -40.18 26.47
CA ARG A 280 11.08 -39.69 27.38
C ARG A 280 12.44 -40.29 27.05
N GLU A 281 12.52 -41.61 26.86
CA GLU A 281 13.77 -42.29 26.56
C GLU A 281 14.35 -41.81 25.23
N THR A 282 13.51 -41.70 24.20
CA THR A 282 13.91 -41.19 22.89
C THR A 282 14.38 -39.73 22.98
N ALA A 283 13.73 -38.91 23.79
CA ALA A 283 14.11 -37.51 24.01
C ALA A 283 15.46 -37.39 24.71
N ILE A 284 15.70 -38.19 25.75
CA ILE A 284 16.98 -38.20 26.47
C ILE A 284 18.10 -38.69 25.54
N GLU A 285 17.86 -39.74 24.77
CA GLU A 285 18.86 -40.32 23.86
C GLU A 285 19.25 -39.34 22.75
N ILE A 286 18.26 -38.73 22.08
CA ILE A 286 18.53 -37.80 20.98
C ILE A 286 19.19 -36.51 21.48
N VAL A 287 18.88 -36.05 22.69
CA VAL A 287 19.52 -34.85 23.26
C VAL A 287 20.96 -35.16 23.67
N LYS A 288 21.23 -36.35 24.23
CA LYS A 288 22.59 -36.77 24.60
C LYS A 288 23.49 -36.94 23.36
N ASN A 289 23.02 -37.68 22.36
CA ASN A 289 23.86 -38.17 21.27
C ASN A 289 23.62 -37.44 19.94
N GLY A 290 22.44 -36.86 19.74
CA GLY A 290 22.06 -36.20 18.49
C GLY A 290 22.63 -34.79 18.36
N THR A 291 23.06 -34.45 17.16
CA THR A 291 23.45 -33.09 16.75
C THR A 291 22.32 -32.42 15.97
N ARG A 292 22.48 -31.14 15.60
CA ARG A 292 21.51 -30.40 14.78
C ARG A 292 21.07 -31.20 13.55
N GLY A 293 19.76 -31.38 13.40
CA GLY A 293 19.16 -32.15 12.31
C GLY A 293 19.04 -33.65 12.56
N ALA A 294 19.59 -34.19 13.66
CA ALA A 294 19.37 -35.57 14.06
C ALA A 294 17.89 -35.80 14.37
N THR A 295 17.43 -37.01 14.05
CA THR A 295 16.02 -37.40 14.21
C THR A 295 15.94 -38.84 14.71
N MET A 296 15.13 -39.07 15.74
CA MET A 296 14.81 -40.40 16.26
C MET A 296 13.30 -40.62 16.27
N LYS A 297 12.87 -41.86 16.06
CA LYS A 297 11.46 -42.25 16.04
C LYS A 297 11.18 -43.22 17.17
N TRP A 298 10.00 -43.14 17.74
CA TRP A 298 9.47 -44.10 18.70
C TRP A 298 8.12 -44.62 18.23
N LYS A 299 7.79 -45.85 18.62
CA LYS A 299 6.52 -46.48 18.28
C LYS A 299 6.13 -47.44 19.38
N ASN A 300 4.89 -47.33 19.84
CA ASN A 300 4.30 -48.26 20.79
C ASN A 300 3.42 -49.26 20.04
N PRO A 301 3.75 -50.56 20.04
CA PRO A 301 2.96 -51.59 19.35
C PRO A 301 1.57 -51.81 19.99
N GLU A 302 1.40 -51.55 21.28
CA GLU A 302 0.14 -51.76 22.00
C GLU A 302 -0.87 -50.64 21.73
N SER A 303 -0.46 -49.38 21.91
CA SER A 303 -1.33 -48.21 21.66
C SER A 303 -1.46 -47.89 20.17
N ARG A 304 -0.50 -48.34 19.35
CA ARG A 304 -0.29 -47.94 17.94
C ARG A 304 0.05 -46.46 17.77
N ASN A 305 0.42 -45.78 18.84
CA ASN A 305 0.96 -44.43 18.77
C ASN A 305 2.42 -44.47 18.29
N GLU A 306 2.81 -43.46 17.54
CA GLU A 306 4.19 -43.28 17.11
C GLU A 306 4.55 -41.80 17.11
N GLY A 307 5.84 -41.53 17.17
CA GLY A 307 6.32 -40.17 17.20
C GLY A 307 7.74 -40.06 16.71
N ARG A 308 8.16 -38.81 16.57
CA ARG A 308 9.46 -38.44 16.07
C ARG A 308 9.96 -37.21 16.80
N ILE A 309 11.21 -37.30 17.24
CA ILE A 309 11.89 -36.21 17.93
C ILE A 309 13.07 -35.80 17.05
N SER A 310 13.25 -34.50 16.84
CA SER A 310 14.33 -33.95 16.01
C SER A 310 15.04 -32.80 16.70
N VAL A 311 16.37 -32.77 16.65
CA VAL A 311 17.16 -31.65 17.19
C VAL A 311 17.11 -30.48 16.21
N VAL A 312 16.45 -29.40 16.61
CA VAL A 312 16.26 -28.20 15.79
C VAL A 312 17.50 -27.32 15.83
N ARG A 313 18.03 -27.09 17.02
CA ARG A 313 19.22 -26.26 17.24
C ARG A 313 19.93 -26.62 18.54
N GLU A 314 21.22 -26.32 18.54
CA GLU A 314 22.11 -26.42 19.70
C GLU A 314 22.59 -24.99 20.02
N PHE A 315 22.62 -24.64 21.30
CA PHE A 315 23.00 -23.30 21.75
C PHE A 315 23.51 -23.35 23.18
N GLN A 316 24.17 -22.27 23.63
CA GLN A 316 24.54 -22.10 25.03
C GLN A 316 23.66 -21.03 25.66
N ASP A 317 23.24 -21.26 26.91
CA ASP A 317 22.47 -20.32 27.71
C ASP A 317 23.13 -20.21 29.09
N ASN A 318 23.60 -19.01 29.45
CA ASN A 318 24.40 -18.76 30.66
C ASN A 318 25.59 -19.72 30.85
N GLY A 319 26.27 -20.10 29.76
CA GLY A 319 27.41 -21.04 29.78
C GLY A 319 27.01 -22.51 29.87
N VAL A 320 25.72 -22.84 29.92
CA VAL A 320 25.18 -24.20 29.92
C VAL A 320 24.82 -24.62 28.50
N ALA A 321 25.22 -25.83 28.10
CA ALA A 321 24.84 -26.39 26.80
C ALA A 321 23.34 -26.76 26.79
N CYS A 322 22.61 -26.24 25.80
CA CYS A 322 21.19 -26.48 25.62
C CYS A 322 20.87 -26.92 24.18
N LYS A 323 19.82 -27.74 24.03
CA LYS A 323 19.30 -28.19 22.74
C LYS A 323 17.80 -27.98 22.68
N GLU A 324 17.31 -27.46 21.55
CA GLU A 324 15.89 -27.39 21.25
C GLU A 324 15.53 -28.60 20.39
N ALA A 325 14.62 -29.44 20.90
CA ALA A 325 14.06 -30.57 20.19
C ALA A 325 12.62 -30.26 19.77
N ARG A 326 12.25 -30.66 18.56
CA ARG A 326 10.86 -30.67 18.08
C ARG A 326 10.31 -32.08 18.23
N GLU A 327 9.15 -32.19 18.85
CA GLU A 327 8.44 -33.44 19.03
C GLU A 327 7.15 -33.44 18.21
N GLU A 328 6.97 -34.51 17.45
CA GLU A 328 5.80 -34.77 16.62
C GLU A 328 5.21 -36.12 17.03
N ILE A 329 3.92 -36.16 17.32
CA ILE A 329 3.22 -37.37 17.77
C ILE A 329 2.04 -37.64 16.85
N TRP A 330 1.89 -38.90 16.45
CA TRP A 330 0.78 -39.41 15.65
C TRP A 330 -0.01 -40.46 16.44
N HIS A 331 -1.33 -40.27 16.49
CA HIS A 331 -2.27 -41.27 16.97
C HIS A 331 -2.98 -41.88 15.77
N LYS A 332 -2.81 -43.19 15.56
CA LYS A 332 -3.45 -43.95 14.46
C LYS A 332 -3.38 -43.23 13.11
N THR A 333 -2.21 -42.69 12.75
CA THR A 333 -1.87 -41.93 11.53
C THR A 333 -2.20 -40.44 11.49
N GLU A 334 -2.99 -39.92 12.42
CA GLU A 334 -3.25 -38.48 12.51
C GLU A 334 -2.22 -37.82 13.42
N LYS A 335 -1.64 -36.69 12.97
CA LYS A 335 -0.69 -35.93 13.78
C LYS A 335 -1.44 -35.16 14.86
N THR A 336 -1.34 -35.59 16.11
CA THR A 336 -2.08 -34.99 17.22
C THR A 336 -1.27 -33.93 17.96
N HIS A 337 0.06 -34.04 17.97
CA HIS A 337 0.93 -33.09 18.67
C HIS A 337 2.13 -32.67 17.82
N ASP A 338 2.46 -31.39 17.92
CA ASP A 338 3.64 -30.75 17.34
C ASP A 338 4.07 -29.60 18.25
N PHE A 339 5.21 -29.74 18.90
CA PHE A 339 5.72 -28.73 19.82
C PHE A 339 7.24 -28.80 19.92
N LYS A 340 7.82 -27.79 20.56
CA LYS A 340 9.25 -27.68 20.80
C LYS A 340 9.53 -27.67 22.29
N VAL A 341 10.58 -28.36 22.69
CA VAL A 341 11.06 -28.46 24.07
C VAL A 341 12.54 -28.10 24.10
N ILE A 342 12.94 -27.39 25.15
CA ILE A 342 14.35 -27.05 25.37
C ILE A 342 14.87 -27.90 26.52
N PHE A 343 15.95 -28.62 26.25
CA PHE A 343 16.72 -29.39 27.22
C PHE A 343 18.06 -28.70 27.47
N CYS A 344 18.49 -28.64 28.72
CA CYS A 344 19.78 -28.09 29.12
C CYS A 344 20.54 -29.08 30.01
N LEU A 345 21.85 -29.13 29.82
CA LEU A 345 22.75 -29.97 30.60
C LEU A 345 22.77 -29.49 32.05
N GLN A 346 22.54 -30.41 32.99
CA GLN A 346 22.57 -30.16 34.42
C GLN A 346 23.99 -30.38 34.98
N ALA A 347 24.22 -29.93 36.21
CA ALA A 347 25.52 -30.05 36.88
C ALA A 347 25.96 -31.52 37.09
N ASP A 348 25.01 -32.44 37.24
CA ASP A 348 25.23 -33.89 37.38
C ASP A 348 25.52 -34.60 36.03
N GLY A 349 25.58 -33.85 34.93
CA GLY A 349 25.78 -34.37 33.57
C GLY A 349 24.51 -34.96 32.93
N SER A 350 23.37 -34.90 33.61
CA SER A 350 22.07 -35.26 33.04
C SER A 350 21.52 -34.14 32.16
N TRP A 351 20.59 -34.47 31.26
CA TRP A 351 19.84 -33.48 30.49
C TRP A 351 18.43 -33.38 31.05
N ALA A 352 18.02 -32.19 31.47
CA ALA A 352 16.68 -31.93 31.97
C ALA A 352 16.02 -30.80 31.17
N ARG A 353 14.70 -30.72 31.21
CA ARG A 353 13.99 -29.65 30.53
C ARG A 353 14.24 -28.33 31.26
N ARG A 354 14.30 -27.24 30.48
CA ARG A 354 14.38 -25.89 31.04
C ARG A 354 13.18 -25.60 31.94
N GLY A 355 13.45 -25.36 33.23
CA GLY A 355 12.44 -25.04 34.25
C GLY A 355 12.13 -26.19 35.21
N ASP A 356 12.65 -27.39 34.98
CA ASP A 356 12.54 -28.49 35.94
C ASP A 356 13.43 -28.24 37.17
N PRO A 357 13.02 -28.65 38.38
CA PRO A 357 13.87 -28.57 39.56
C PRO A 357 15.14 -29.39 39.34
N VAL A 358 16.29 -28.76 39.63
CA VAL A 358 17.61 -29.38 39.55
C VAL A 358 17.65 -30.58 40.50
N SER A 359 18.00 -31.76 40.01
CA SER A 359 18.34 -32.91 40.83
C SER A 359 19.58 -32.56 41.66
N ASN A 360 19.40 -32.31 42.95
CA ASN A 360 20.49 -32.19 43.93
C ASN A 360 21.02 -33.57 44.32
#